data_AF-A0A534HZP9-F1
#
_entry.id   AF-A0A534HZP9-F1
#
_cell.length_a   1.000
_cell.length_b   1.000
_cell.length_c   1.000
_cell.angle_alpha   90.00
_cell.angle_beta   90.00
_cell.angle_gamma   90.00
#
_symmetry.space_group_name_H-M   'P 1'
#
loop_
_entity.id
_entity.type
_entity.pdbx_description
1 polymer ?
#
loop_
_entity_poly.entity_id
_entity_poly.type
_entity_poly.pdbx_seq_one_letter_code
_entity_poly.pdbx_strand_id
1 'polypeptide(L)'
;GRSGHSLYLRPFLYGTESGYMLRNSHSFRFMVIANPVESYATGAPTVAIERSEVRAARGGIGAAKAAANYAASLRASSAALERGHTVALWLDAAEHRYIQELSGMNFFAVIGGELHTPELDDAILPGITRDSLLTLARHLGYVVHERAIEIDELLSQIEDRHCSELFACGTAAIVMPIAALAEPDERAYRPARTDEVASRLRAALLAIQERRAPDPFGWTREVA
;
A
#
# COMPACT_ATOMS: atom_id res chain seq x y z
N GLY A 1 -11.77 22.49 -6.22
CA GLY A 1 -10.43 22.13 -6.72
C GLY A 1 -10.56 21.16 -7.87
N ARG A 2 -9.47 20.85 -8.58
CA ARG A 2 -9.43 19.72 -9.51
C ARG A 2 -9.48 18.42 -8.68
N SER A 3 -10.22 17.40 -9.12
CA SER A 3 -10.34 16.14 -8.37
C SER A 3 -8.96 15.50 -8.16
N GLY A 4 -8.77 14.86 -7.00
CA GLY A 4 -7.54 14.23 -6.56
C GLY A 4 -6.44 15.19 -6.12
N HIS A 5 -6.62 16.51 -6.23
CA HIS A 5 -5.65 17.47 -5.70
C HIS A 5 -5.95 17.76 -4.23
N SER A 6 -4.92 17.81 -3.39
CA SER A 6 -5.09 18.04 -1.95
C SER A 6 -3.89 18.77 -1.34
N LEU A 7 -4.02 19.16 -0.07
CA LEU A 7 -2.90 19.61 0.75
C LEU A 7 -2.47 18.42 1.63
N TYR A 8 -1.32 17.83 1.31
CA TYR A 8 -0.81 16.70 2.07
C TYR A 8 -0.12 17.18 3.34
N LEU A 9 -0.64 16.74 4.50
CA LEU A 9 -0.06 17.00 5.80
C LEU A 9 0.90 15.88 6.18
N ARG A 10 2.12 16.21 6.60
CA ARG A 10 3.12 15.28 7.12
C ARG A 10 3.48 15.64 8.56
N PRO A 11 2.70 15.17 9.53
CA PRO A 11 3.11 15.16 10.93
C PRO A 11 4.30 14.22 11.13
N PHE A 12 5.28 14.60 11.93
CA PHE A 12 6.38 13.74 12.34
C PHE A 12 6.90 14.11 13.74
N LEU A 13 7.51 13.12 14.40
CA LEU A 13 8.05 13.21 15.75
C LEU A 13 9.48 12.65 15.74
N TYR A 14 10.43 13.33 16.37
CA TYR A 14 11.80 12.83 16.55
C TYR A 14 12.37 13.22 17.90
N GLY A 15 13.28 12.39 18.44
CA GLY A 15 14.00 12.65 19.68
C GLY A 15 15.03 13.76 19.50
N THR A 16 15.14 14.65 20.48
CA THR A 16 16.05 15.82 20.46
C THR A 16 17.05 15.82 21.61
N GLU A 17 17.07 14.77 22.42
CA GLU A 17 17.96 14.68 23.57
C GLU A 17 19.42 14.56 23.12
N SER A 18 20.31 15.26 23.82
CA SER A 18 21.75 15.18 23.56
C SER A 18 22.36 13.92 24.17
N GLY A 19 23.43 13.44 23.54
CA GLY A 19 24.13 12.23 23.94
C GLY A 19 24.05 11.12 22.90
N TYR A 20 24.83 10.06 23.10
CA TYR A 20 24.98 8.94 22.16
C TYR A 20 24.54 7.60 22.78
N MET A 21 24.00 7.63 24.00
CA MET A 21 23.57 6.43 24.71
C MET A 21 22.33 5.83 24.05
N LEU A 22 22.33 4.50 23.88
CA LEU A 22 21.17 3.77 23.36
C LEU A 22 20.09 3.66 24.43
N ARG A 23 19.17 4.61 24.45
CA ARG A 23 17.99 4.64 25.33
C ARG A 23 16.85 5.41 24.68
N ASN A 24 15.65 5.29 25.24
CA ASN A 24 14.53 6.15 24.86
C ASN A 24 14.88 7.61 25.15
N SER A 25 14.52 8.49 24.21
CA SER A 25 14.66 9.93 24.43
C SER A 25 13.61 10.42 25.43
N HIS A 26 13.96 11.40 26.26
CA HIS A 26 13.06 12.11 27.17
C HIS A 26 12.62 13.48 26.63
N SER A 27 13.18 13.94 25.51
CA SER A 27 12.78 15.19 24.84
C SER A 27 12.52 14.95 23.36
N PHE A 28 11.39 15.42 22.86
CA PHE A 28 10.99 15.23 21.47
C PHE A 28 10.55 16.54 20.83
N ARG A 29 10.62 16.60 19.51
CA ARG A 29 10.00 17.66 18.71
C ARG A 29 8.97 17.06 17.77
N PHE A 30 7.74 17.56 17.89
CA PHE A 30 6.66 17.32 16.95
C PHE A 30 6.57 18.48 15.96
N MET A 31 6.44 18.16 14.67
CA MET A 31 6.31 19.14 13.60
C MET A 31 5.29 18.65 12.57
N VAL A 32 4.66 19.60 11.88
CA VAL A 32 3.80 19.34 10.74
C VAL A 32 4.28 20.19 9.58
N ILE A 33 4.54 19.55 8.45
CA ILE A 33 4.72 20.25 7.17
C ILE A 33 3.53 19.98 6.27
N ALA A 34 3.22 20.93 5.40
CA ALA A 34 2.12 20.84 4.45
C ALA A 34 2.63 21.10 3.04
N ASN A 35 2.27 20.25 2.09
CA ASN A 35 2.67 20.40 0.69
C ASN A 35 1.47 20.20 -0.23
N PRO A 36 1.25 21.08 -1.23
CA PRO A 36 0.25 20.81 -2.25
C PRO A 36 0.65 19.56 -3.02
N VAL A 37 -0.32 18.68 -3.27
CA VAL A 37 -0.13 17.47 -4.07
C VAL A 37 -1.19 17.43 -5.16
N GLU A 38 -0.75 17.06 -6.36
CA GLU A 38 -1.63 16.81 -7.48
C GLU A 38 -2.23 15.40 -7.40
N SER A 39 -3.27 15.16 -8.19
CA SER A 39 -3.78 13.79 -8.34
C SER A 39 -2.65 12.90 -8.81
N TYR A 40 -2.43 11.79 -8.10
CA TYR A 40 -1.49 10.76 -8.49
C TYR A 40 -1.98 10.16 -9.83
N ALA A 41 -1.49 10.70 -10.94
CA ALA A 41 -1.78 10.25 -12.28
C ALA A 41 -0.72 9.23 -12.69
N THR A 42 -0.65 8.14 -11.93
CA THR A 42 0.20 7.02 -12.34
C THR A 42 -0.60 6.13 -13.27
N GLY A 43 -0.03 5.81 -14.42
CA GLY A 43 -0.40 4.59 -15.12
C GLY A 43 -0.24 3.38 -14.20
N ALA A 44 -0.58 2.20 -14.69
CA ALA A 44 -0.37 0.97 -13.95
C ALA A 44 1.11 0.53 -14.12
N PRO A 45 1.97 0.58 -13.09
CA PRO A 45 3.36 0.21 -13.27
C PRO A 45 3.54 -1.31 -13.17
N THR A 46 4.71 -1.78 -13.58
CA THR A 46 5.23 -3.08 -13.18
C THR A 46 5.86 -2.96 -11.78
N VAL A 47 5.54 -3.91 -10.91
CA VAL A 47 6.02 -4.02 -9.53
C VAL A 47 6.97 -5.21 -9.45
N ALA A 48 8.16 -5.00 -8.90
CA ALA A 48 9.16 -6.07 -8.77
C ALA A 48 8.87 -6.90 -7.52
N ILE A 49 8.87 -8.22 -7.63
CA ILE A 49 8.79 -9.13 -6.49
C ILE A 49 10.17 -9.16 -5.83
N GLU A 50 10.24 -8.78 -4.56
CA GLU A 50 11.48 -8.87 -3.79
C GLU A 50 11.58 -10.23 -3.10
N ARG A 51 12.43 -11.11 -3.66
CA ARG A 51 12.62 -12.49 -3.20
C ARG A 51 13.71 -12.63 -2.13
N SER A 52 14.59 -11.64 -1.99
CA SER A 52 15.84 -11.75 -1.21
C SER A 52 15.88 -10.86 0.03
N GLU A 53 15.37 -9.64 -0.08
CA GLU A 53 15.31 -8.68 1.02
C GLU A 53 13.95 -8.70 1.72
N VAL A 54 13.94 -8.23 2.96
CA VAL A 54 12.72 -8.19 3.78
C VAL A 54 12.47 -6.76 4.25
N ARG A 55 11.20 -6.36 4.25
CA ARG A 55 10.80 -5.05 4.76
C ARG A 55 10.74 -5.01 6.28
N ALA A 56 10.12 -6.04 6.85
CA ALA A 56 9.90 -6.20 8.27
C ALA A 56 9.66 -7.66 8.62
N ALA A 57 10.02 -8.03 9.85
CA ALA A 57 9.72 -9.33 10.43
C ALA A 57 8.73 -9.17 11.59
N ARG A 58 8.04 -10.27 11.94
CA ARG A 58 7.17 -10.33 13.13
C ARG A 58 7.95 -9.98 14.40
N GLY A 59 7.31 -9.25 15.32
CA GLY A 59 7.98 -8.68 16.50
C GLY A 59 8.89 -7.47 16.21
N GLY A 60 9.01 -7.06 14.95
CA GLY A 60 9.73 -5.84 14.55
C GLY A 60 8.88 -4.57 14.67
N ILE A 61 9.32 -3.51 14.00
CA ILE A 61 8.62 -2.21 13.96
C ILE A 61 7.76 -2.05 12.69
N GLY A 62 7.43 -3.15 12.01
CA GLY A 62 6.82 -3.14 10.69
C GLY A 62 5.45 -2.46 10.64
N ALA A 63 4.61 -2.71 11.65
CA ALA A 63 3.30 -2.10 11.81
C ALA A 63 3.35 -0.63 12.23
N ALA A 64 4.53 -0.06 12.52
CA ALA A 64 4.70 1.34 12.85
C ALA A 64 5.11 2.16 11.62
N LYS A 65 4.62 3.39 11.50
CA LYS A 65 5.05 4.35 10.46
C LYS A 65 6.39 5.00 10.82
N ALA A 66 7.41 4.18 11.07
CA ALA A 66 8.74 4.58 11.50
C ALA A 66 9.68 4.83 10.31
N ALA A 67 10.51 5.88 10.39
CA ALA A 67 11.47 6.22 9.34
C ALA A 67 12.46 5.09 9.02
N ALA A 68 12.82 4.28 10.02
CA ALA A 68 13.74 3.15 9.85
C ALA A 68 13.22 2.10 8.84
N ASN A 69 11.90 1.83 8.81
CA ASN A 69 11.30 0.92 7.83
C ASN A 69 11.50 1.42 6.39
N TYR A 70 11.37 2.73 6.18
CA TYR A 70 11.58 3.34 4.87
C TYR A 70 13.05 3.31 4.48
N ALA A 71 13.96 3.66 5.40
CA ALA A 71 15.40 3.64 5.14
C ALA A 71 15.89 2.24 4.76
N ALA A 72 15.43 1.19 5.44
CA ALA A 72 15.76 -0.20 5.12
C ALA A 72 15.26 -0.61 3.71
N SER A 73 14.11 -0.09 3.27
CA SER A 73 13.51 -0.42 1.98
C SER A 73 14.20 0.22 0.76
N LEU A 74 15.06 1.23 0.96
CA LEU A 74 15.62 2.03 -0.13
C LEU A 74 16.50 1.21 -1.08
N ARG A 75 17.30 0.27 -0.55
CA ARG A 75 18.22 -0.54 -1.37
C ARG A 75 17.47 -1.37 -2.42
N ALA A 76 16.50 -2.19 -1.98
CA ALA A 76 15.68 -2.99 -2.88
C ALA A 76 14.86 -2.12 -3.85
N SER A 77 14.31 -1.00 -3.35
CA SER A 77 13.53 -0.07 -4.18
C SER A 77 14.39 0.57 -5.28
N SER A 78 15.64 0.94 -4.98
CA SER A 78 16.60 1.44 -5.97
C SER A 78 16.97 0.36 -6.99
N ALA A 79 17.22 -0.88 -6.54
CA ALA A 79 17.52 -1.98 -7.46
C ALA A 79 16.34 -2.29 -8.40
N ALA A 80 15.09 -2.19 -7.92
CA ALA A 80 13.90 -2.32 -8.75
C ALA A 80 13.80 -1.20 -9.79
N LEU A 81 14.08 0.05 -9.39
CA LEU A 81 14.11 1.21 -10.28
C LEU A 81 15.16 1.08 -11.38
N GLU A 82 16.35 0.56 -11.08
CA GLU A 82 17.40 0.30 -12.07
C GLU A 82 16.97 -0.69 -13.16
N ARG A 83 16.03 -1.58 -12.85
CA ARG A 83 15.43 -2.53 -13.80
C ARG A 83 14.17 -2.00 -14.50
N GLY A 84 13.78 -0.75 -14.24
CA GLY A 84 12.60 -0.12 -14.84
C GLY A 84 11.29 -0.44 -14.14
N HIS A 85 11.32 -1.02 -12.94
CA HIS A 85 10.15 -1.26 -12.08
C HIS A 85 10.00 -0.12 -11.07
N THR A 86 8.80 0.10 -10.53
CA THR A 86 8.57 1.28 -9.67
C THR A 86 8.84 1.03 -8.19
N VAL A 87 8.36 -0.10 -7.67
CA VAL A 87 8.38 -0.43 -6.24
C VAL A 87 8.55 -1.94 -6.06
N ALA A 88 9.07 -2.34 -4.89
CA ALA A 88 9.17 -3.73 -4.48
C ALA A 88 7.86 -4.20 -3.83
N LEU A 89 7.37 -5.37 -4.24
CA LEU A 89 6.38 -6.17 -3.52
C LEU A 89 7.13 -7.01 -2.50
N TRP A 90 6.87 -6.75 -1.22
CA TRP A 90 7.54 -7.42 -0.12
C TRP A 90 6.86 -8.74 0.24
N LEU A 91 7.69 -9.74 0.50
CA LEU A 91 7.27 -11.03 1.04
C LEU A 91 7.61 -11.12 2.53
N ASP A 92 6.99 -12.07 3.21
CA ASP A 92 7.22 -12.32 4.62
C ASP A 92 8.68 -12.73 4.90
N ALA A 93 9.18 -12.34 6.06
CA ALA A 93 10.59 -12.55 6.40
C ALA A 93 10.93 -13.99 6.82
N ALA A 94 9.94 -14.85 7.10
CA ALA A 94 10.18 -16.19 7.62
C ALA A 94 10.33 -17.21 6.49
N GLU A 95 9.45 -17.14 5.49
CA GLU A 95 9.37 -18.10 4.39
C GLU A 95 9.63 -17.47 3.02
N HIS A 96 9.56 -16.14 2.89
CA HIS A 96 9.65 -15.43 1.60
C HIS A 96 8.60 -15.94 0.60
N ARG A 97 7.40 -16.23 1.09
CA ARG A 97 6.30 -16.83 0.31
C ARG A 97 5.01 -16.03 0.40
N TYR A 98 4.73 -15.35 1.51
CA TYR A 98 3.48 -14.65 1.70
C TYR A 98 3.62 -13.15 1.42
N ILE A 99 2.70 -12.60 0.65
CA ILE A 99 2.69 -11.18 0.30
C ILE A 99 2.40 -10.33 1.54
N GLN A 100 3.16 -9.25 1.72
CA GLN A 100 2.93 -8.23 2.75
C GLN A 100 2.38 -6.92 2.16
N GLU A 101 3.24 -6.09 1.56
CA GLU A 101 2.87 -4.75 1.08
C GLU A 101 3.87 -4.24 0.02
N LEU A 102 3.62 -3.06 -0.55
CA LEU A 102 4.55 -2.35 -1.44
C LEU A 102 5.08 -1.14 -0.67
N SER A 103 6.40 -0.98 -0.44
CA SER A 103 7.04 0.07 0.41
C SER A 103 6.21 1.34 0.71
N GLY A 104 5.24 1.28 1.64
CA GLY A 104 4.33 2.40 2.00
C GLY A 104 2.89 2.38 1.45
N MET A 105 2.45 1.31 0.81
CA MET A 105 1.11 1.05 0.29
C MET A 105 0.70 -0.40 0.53
N ASN A 106 -0.53 -0.64 0.96
CA ASN A 106 -1.04 -2.01 1.15
C ASN A 106 -1.47 -2.63 -0.19
N PHE A 107 -1.35 -3.95 -0.30
CA PHE A 107 -1.64 -4.72 -1.51
C PHE A 107 -3.06 -5.29 -1.53
N PHE A 108 -3.65 -5.35 -2.73
CA PHE A 108 -4.93 -5.99 -3.01
C PHE A 108 -4.87 -6.78 -4.32
N ALA A 109 -5.61 -7.88 -4.37
CA ALA A 109 -5.87 -8.67 -5.56
C ALA A 109 -7.37 -8.95 -5.69
N VAL A 110 -7.88 -9.04 -6.92
CA VAL A 110 -9.24 -9.50 -7.20
C VAL A 110 -9.14 -10.89 -7.80
N ILE A 111 -9.59 -11.90 -7.06
CA ILE A 111 -9.50 -13.32 -7.44
C ILE A 111 -10.91 -13.86 -7.46
N GLY A 112 -11.34 -14.39 -8.62
CA GLY A 112 -12.70 -14.93 -8.76
C GLY A 112 -13.82 -13.91 -8.61
N GLY A 113 -13.51 -12.62 -8.76
CA GLY A 113 -14.45 -11.52 -8.50
C GLY A 113 -14.54 -11.10 -7.03
N GLU A 114 -13.77 -11.72 -6.13
CA GLU A 114 -13.71 -11.38 -4.71
C GLU A 114 -12.44 -10.59 -4.39
N LEU A 115 -12.51 -9.75 -3.36
CA LEU A 115 -11.41 -8.86 -2.99
C LEU A 115 -10.54 -9.51 -1.91
N HIS A 116 -9.25 -9.64 -2.17
CA HIS A 116 -8.27 -10.22 -1.25
C HIS A 116 -7.19 -9.21 -0.89
N THR A 117 -6.81 -9.18 0.39
CA THR A 117 -5.64 -8.44 0.88
C THR A 117 -4.95 -9.27 1.96
N PRO A 118 -3.62 -9.13 2.15
CA PRO A 118 -2.93 -9.72 3.27
C PRO A 118 -3.61 -9.38 4.60
N GLU A 119 -3.79 -10.39 5.46
CA GLU A 119 -4.19 -10.19 6.84
C GLU A 119 -3.11 -9.43 7.62
N LEU A 120 -3.51 -8.61 8.59
CA LEU A 120 -2.55 -7.80 9.34
C LEU A 120 -1.76 -8.67 10.32
N ASP A 121 -0.45 -8.48 10.32
CA ASP A 121 0.44 -8.89 11.40
C ASP A 121 1.40 -7.74 11.77
N ASP A 122 2.35 -8.00 12.68
CA ASP A 122 3.32 -6.99 13.14
C ASP A 122 4.24 -6.46 12.03
N ALA A 123 4.23 -7.09 10.85
CA ALA A 123 5.05 -6.76 9.69
C ALA A 123 4.27 -6.09 8.56
N ILE A 124 2.98 -5.78 8.72
CA ILE A 124 2.21 -5.00 7.74
C ILE A 124 1.70 -3.72 8.39
N LEU A 125 1.87 -2.58 7.73
CA LEU A 125 1.34 -1.31 8.24
C LEU A 125 -0.19 -1.30 8.11
N PRO A 126 -0.97 -1.12 9.20
CA PRO A 126 -2.43 -1.01 9.13
C PRO A 126 -2.84 0.33 8.50
N GLY A 127 -2.79 0.40 7.17
CA GLY A 127 -3.08 1.62 6.43
C GLY A 127 -4.55 2.04 6.53
N ILE A 128 -4.78 3.32 6.80
CA ILE A 128 -6.16 3.86 6.85
C ILE A 128 -6.87 3.71 5.50
N THR A 129 -6.16 3.88 4.39
CA THR A 129 -6.75 3.66 3.06
C THR A 129 -7.16 2.20 2.87
N ARG A 130 -6.36 1.22 3.32
CA ARG A 130 -6.74 -0.21 3.31
C ARG A 130 -8.04 -0.42 4.07
N ASP A 131 -8.11 0.05 5.31
CA ASP A 131 -9.29 -0.07 6.16
C ASP A 131 -10.55 0.56 5.53
N SER A 132 -10.41 1.77 4.99
CA SER A 132 -11.49 2.46 4.28
C SER A 132 -11.95 1.67 3.05
N LEU A 133 -11.02 1.09 2.27
CA LEU A 133 -11.35 0.29 1.09
C LEU A 133 -12.05 -1.01 1.45
N LEU A 134 -11.64 -1.70 2.52
CA LEU A 134 -12.31 -2.90 3.01
C LEU A 134 -13.75 -2.60 3.44
N THR A 135 -13.94 -1.52 4.20
CA THR A 135 -15.26 -1.05 4.64
C THR A 135 -16.14 -0.68 3.44
N LEU A 136 -15.58 0.09 2.50
CA LEU A 136 -16.29 0.53 1.31
C LEU A 136 -16.63 -0.64 0.36
N ALA A 137 -15.72 -1.59 0.18
CA ALA A 137 -15.95 -2.78 -0.63
C ALA A 137 -17.13 -3.59 -0.07
N ARG A 138 -17.15 -3.86 1.24
CA ARG A 138 -18.29 -4.53 1.90
C ARG A 138 -19.59 -3.75 1.72
N HIS A 139 -19.55 -2.43 1.88
CA HIS A 139 -20.73 -1.57 1.67
C HIS A 139 -21.26 -1.61 0.23
N LEU A 140 -20.36 -1.77 -0.76
CA LEU A 140 -20.71 -1.91 -2.19
C LEU A 140 -21.12 -3.34 -2.58
N GLY A 141 -21.15 -4.28 -1.64
CA GLY A 141 -21.58 -5.66 -1.86
C GLY A 141 -20.48 -6.63 -2.32
N TYR A 142 -19.21 -6.24 -2.24
CA TYR A 142 -18.09 -7.15 -2.53
C TYR A 142 -17.87 -8.13 -1.38
N VAL A 143 -17.52 -9.37 -1.72
CA VAL A 143 -16.93 -10.33 -0.77
C VAL A 143 -15.47 -9.95 -0.56
N VAL A 144 -15.05 -9.87 0.71
CA VAL A 144 -13.74 -9.36 1.11
C VAL A 144 -13.06 -10.35 2.04
N HIS A 145 -11.83 -10.70 1.72
CA HIS A 145 -10.98 -11.62 2.47
C HIS A 145 -9.70 -10.94 2.93
N GLU A 146 -9.46 -10.98 4.23
CA GLU A 146 -8.18 -10.64 4.84
C GLU A 146 -7.51 -11.97 5.18
N ARG A 147 -6.53 -12.39 4.38
CA ARG A 147 -5.88 -13.71 4.49
C ARG A 147 -4.42 -13.65 4.07
N ALA A 148 -3.59 -14.59 4.51
CA ALA A 148 -2.31 -14.84 3.86
C ALA A 148 -2.51 -15.15 2.35
N ILE A 149 -1.66 -14.55 1.52
CA ILE A 149 -1.64 -14.75 0.06
C ILE A 149 -0.25 -15.24 -0.31
N GLU A 150 -0.15 -16.50 -0.73
CA GLU A 150 1.12 -17.04 -1.24
C GLU A 150 1.39 -16.45 -2.63
N ILE A 151 2.61 -15.96 -2.84
CA ILE A 151 3.00 -15.29 -4.09
C ILE A 151 2.88 -16.25 -5.28
N ASP A 152 3.38 -17.48 -5.16
CA ASP A 152 3.39 -18.43 -6.28
C ASP A 152 1.96 -18.91 -6.63
N GLU A 153 1.08 -19.04 -5.64
CA GLU A 153 -0.37 -19.29 -5.86
C GLU A 153 -0.99 -18.15 -6.65
N LEU A 154 -0.73 -16.89 -6.25
CA LEU A 154 -1.23 -15.72 -6.94
C LEU A 154 -0.72 -15.64 -8.38
N LEU A 155 0.57 -15.91 -8.60
CA LEU A 155 1.17 -15.91 -9.94
C LEU A 155 0.50 -16.94 -10.85
N SER A 156 0.24 -18.17 -10.36
CA SER A 156 -0.53 -19.18 -11.09
C SER A 156 -1.94 -18.69 -11.41
N GLN A 157 -2.64 -18.08 -10.45
CA GLN A 157 -3.99 -17.54 -10.65
C GLN A 157 -4.03 -16.40 -11.67
N ILE A 158 -2.97 -15.61 -11.79
CA ILE A 158 -2.83 -14.58 -12.84
C ILE A 158 -2.72 -15.24 -14.22
N GLU A 159 -1.89 -16.28 -14.35
CA GLU A 159 -1.71 -17.01 -15.61
C GLU A 159 -3.00 -17.72 -16.05
N ASP A 160 -3.68 -18.36 -15.10
CA ASP A 160 -4.96 -19.05 -15.30
C ASP A 160 -6.16 -18.08 -15.44
N ARG A 161 -5.92 -16.77 -15.44
CA ARG A 161 -6.93 -15.70 -15.57
C ARG A 161 -7.98 -15.67 -14.45
N HIS A 162 -7.72 -16.34 -13.34
CA HIS A 162 -8.57 -16.32 -12.15
C HIS A 162 -8.38 -15.04 -11.33
N CYS A 163 -7.16 -14.50 -11.30
CA CYS A 163 -6.86 -13.17 -10.75
C CYS A 163 -7.08 -12.09 -11.83
N SER A 164 -8.11 -11.27 -11.65
CA SER A 164 -8.55 -10.29 -12.64
C SER A 164 -7.91 -8.93 -12.48
N GLU A 165 -7.52 -8.50 -11.28
CA GLU A 165 -6.93 -7.17 -11.02
C GLU A 165 -5.93 -7.24 -9.86
N LEU A 166 -4.91 -6.37 -9.94
CA LEU A 166 -3.96 -6.11 -8.86
C LEU A 166 -3.91 -4.61 -8.62
N PHE A 167 -3.87 -4.18 -7.36
CA PHE A 167 -3.68 -2.78 -7.03
C PHE A 167 -3.05 -2.59 -5.65
N ALA A 168 -2.43 -1.43 -5.45
CA ALA A 168 -1.95 -0.98 -4.15
C ALA A 168 -2.78 0.22 -3.67
N CYS A 169 -2.80 0.47 -2.37
CA CYS A 169 -3.50 1.61 -1.80
C CYS A 169 -2.70 2.32 -0.70
N GLY A 170 -2.90 3.62 -0.59
CA GLY A 170 -2.25 4.46 0.41
C GLY A 170 -2.66 5.91 0.24
N THR A 171 -2.40 6.75 1.25
CA THR A 171 -2.90 8.15 1.27
C THR A 171 -2.51 8.95 0.03
N ALA A 172 -1.30 8.77 -0.49
CA ALA A 172 -0.80 9.56 -1.63
C ALA A 172 -1.45 9.15 -2.96
N ALA A 173 -1.55 7.85 -3.24
CA ALA A 173 -2.05 7.34 -4.51
C ALA A 173 -3.56 7.03 -4.49
N ILE A 174 -4.14 6.91 -3.30
CA ILE A 174 -5.49 6.42 -3.01
C ILE A 174 -5.61 4.95 -3.42
N VAL A 175 -5.67 4.69 -4.72
CA VAL A 175 -5.60 3.37 -5.34
C VAL A 175 -4.70 3.50 -6.57
N MET A 176 -3.68 2.65 -6.65
CA MET A 176 -2.75 2.54 -7.76
C MET A 176 -2.90 1.14 -8.39
N PRO A 177 -3.47 1.02 -9.60
CA PRO A 177 -3.49 -0.24 -10.32
C PRO A 177 -2.07 -0.76 -10.57
N ILE A 178 -1.90 -2.08 -10.63
CA ILE A 178 -0.62 -2.75 -10.93
C ILE A 178 -0.77 -3.50 -12.26
N ALA A 179 0.08 -3.16 -13.24
CA ALA A 179 0.01 -3.76 -14.57
C ALA A 179 0.68 -5.14 -14.66
N ALA A 180 1.69 -5.37 -13.81
CA ALA A 180 2.37 -6.64 -13.69
C ALA A 180 3.09 -6.78 -12.37
N LEU A 181 3.28 -8.03 -11.97
CA LEU A 181 4.33 -8.43 -11.05
C LEU A 181 5.51 -9.00 -11.86
N ALA A 182 6.73 -8.57 -11.58
CA ALA A 182 7.93 -9.03 -12.25
C ALA A 182 8.86 -9.78 -11.28
N GLU A 183 9.33 -10.93 -11.70
CA GLU A 183 10.37 -11.69 -10.99
C GLU A 183 11.75 -11.04 -11.15
N PRO A 184 12.74 -11.43 -10.32
CA PRO A 184 14.12 -10.99 -10.49
C PRO A 184 14.75 -11.35 -11.86
N ASP A 185 14.23 -12.37 -12.54
CA ASP A 185 14.65 -12.78 -13.90
C ASP A 185 13.86 -12.06 -15.02
N GLU A 186 13.09 -11.03 -14.68
CA GLU A 186 12.26 -10.22 -15.56
C GLU A 186 11.02 -10.93 -16.14
N ARG A 187 10.70 -12.16 -15.71
CA ARG A 187 9.41 -12.77 -16.03
C ARG A 187 8.28 -11.95 -15.42
N ALA A 188 7.35 -11.50 -16.25
CA ALA A 188 6.24 -10.64 -15.84
C ALA A 188 4.87 -11.34 -15.92
N TYR A 189 4.09 -11.21 -14.87
CA TYR A 189 2.75 -11.77 -14.73
C TYR A 189 1.72 -10.66 -14.79
N ARG A 190 0.79 -10.75 -15.74
CA ARG A 190 -0.17 -9.68 -16.07
C ARG A 190 -1.61 -10.12 -15.80
N PRO A 191 -2.33 -9.48 -14.86
CA PRO A 191 -3.74 -9.77 -14.64
C PRO A 191 -4.55 -9.50 -15.92
N ALA A 192 -5.69 -10.19 -16.05
CA ALA A 192 -6.51 -10.17 -17.26
C ALA A 192 -7.15 -8.80 -17.55
N ARG A 193 -7.43 -8.03 -16.49
CA ARG A 193 -8.04 -6.70 -16.52
C ARG A 193 -7.29 -5.82 -15.50
N THR A 194 -7.50 -4.50 -15.53
CA THR A 194 -6.74 -3.60 -14.63
C THR A 194 -7.57 -2.48 -14.01
N ASP A 195 -8.88 -2.43 -14.20
CA ASP A 195 -9.59 -1.16 -14.03
C ASP A 195 -11.09 -1.19 -13.69
N GLU A 196 -11.68 -2.30 -13.21
CA GLU A 196 -13.10 -2.32 -12.81
C GLU A 196 -13.29 -2.09 -11.31
N VAL A 197 -12.82 -3.02 -10.48
CA VAL A 197 -12.96 -2.96 -9.01
C VAL A 197 -12.09 -1.85 -8.43
N ALA A 198 -10.81 -1.79 -8.83
CA ALA A 198 -9.87 -0.77 -8.37
C ALA A 198 -10.37 0.66 -8.66
N SER A 199 -10.83 0.90 -9.90
CA SER A 199 -11.36 2.20 -10.32
C SER A 199 -12.64 2.58 -9.59
N ARG A 200 -13.57 1.62 -9.40
CA ARG A 200 -14.83 1.87 -8.68
C ARG A 200 -14.57 2.23 -7.22
N LEU A 201 -13.69 1.47 -6.55
CA LEU A 201 -13.29 1.76 -5.17
C LEU A 201 -12.59 3.12 -5.05
N ARG A 202 -11.67 3.43 -5.97
CA ARG A 202 -10.99 4.74 -6.03
C ARG A 202 -11.99 5.88 -6.17
N ALA A 203 -12.92 5.77 -7.12
CA ALA A 203 -13.91 6.80 -7.42
C ALA A 203 -14.85 7.03 -6.24
N ALA A 204 -15.31 5.96 -5.59
CA ALA A 204 -16.19 6.04 -4.43
C ALA A 204 -15.49 6.67 -3.21
N LEU A 205 -14.25 6.27 -2.91
CA LEU A 205 -13.48 6.87 -1.82
C LEU A 205 -13.19 8.36 -2.08
N LEU A 206 -12.79 8.72 -3.30
CA LEU A 206 -12.59 10.12 -3.69
C LEU A 206 -13.88 10.94 -3.59
N ALA A 207 -15.02 10.37 -3.98
CA ALA A 207 -16.30 11.06 -3.89
C ALA A 207 -16.67 11.40 -2.44
N ILE A 208 -16.35 10.53 -1.48
CA ILE A 208 -16.50 10.81 -0.05
C ILE A 208 -15.51 11.89 0.39
N GLN A 209 -14.22 11.72 0.10
CA GLN A 209 -13.14 12.65 0.51
C GLN A 209 -13.38 14.09 0.00
N GLU A 210 -13.91 14.22 -1.21
CA GLU A 210 -14.22 15.51 -1.85
C GLU A 210 -15.64 16.01 -1.53
N ARG A 211 -16.37 15.32 -0.64
CA ARG A 211 -17.76 15.61 -0.25
C ARG A 211 -18.72 15.72 -1.45
N ARG A 212 -18.46 14.97 -2.52
CA ARG A 212 -19.34 14.83 -3.70
C ARG A 212 -20.39 13.72 -3.52
N ALA A 213 -20.16 12.82 -2.59
CA ALA A 213 -21.11 11.79 -2.18
C ALA A 213 -21.36 11.89 -0.66
N PRO A 214 -22.49 11.35 -0.16
CA PRO A 214 -22.70 11.18 1.27
C PRO A 214 -21.57 10.38 1.89
N ASP A 215 -21.25 10.69 3.15
CA ASP A 215 -20.28 9.98 3.96
C ASP A 215 -21.03 9.17 5.03
N PRO A 216 -21.49 7.94 4.71
CA PRO A 216 -22.24 7.12 5.66
C PRO A 216 -21.38 6.63 6.83
N PHE A 217 -20.07 6.83 6.79
CA PHE A 217 -19.10 6.35 7.78
C PHE A 217 -18.59 7.46 8.71
N GLY A 218 -18.88 8.72 8.40
CA GLY A 218 -18.42 9.88 9.19
C GLY A 218 -16.91 10.08 9.16
N TRP A 219 -16.23 9.75 8.05
CA TRP A 219 -14.78 9.90 7.88
C TRP A 219 -14.32 11.33 7.65
N THR A 220 -15.16 12.16 7.04
CA THR A 220 -14.84 13.53 6.67
C THR A 220 -15.24 14.52 7.76
N ARG A 221 -14.35 15.47 8.03
CA ARG A 221 -14.57 16.53 9.02
C ARG A 221 -14.15 17.88 8.46
N GLU A 222 -14.83 18.93 8.88
CA GLU A 222 -14.41 20.31 8.60
C GLU A 222 -13.29 20.73 9.53
N VAL A 223 -12.25 21.32 8.96
CA VAL A 223 -11.11 21.86 9.71
C VAL A 223 -11.31 23.37 9.75
N ALA A 224 -11.53 23.90 10.95
CA ALA A 224 -11.71 25.32 11.21
C ALA A 224 -10.38 26.08 11.20
#